data_AF-A0A2J4XZA1-F1
#
_entry.id   AF-A0A2J4XZA1-F1
#
_cell.length_a   1.000
_cell.length_b   1.000
_cell.length_c   1.000
_cell.angle_alpha   90.00
_cell.angle_beta   90.00
_cell.angle_gamma   90.00
#
_symmetry.space_group_name_H-M   'P 1'
#
loop_
_entity.id
_entity.type
_entity.pdbx_description
1 polymer ?
#
loop_
_entity_poly.entity_id
_entity_poly.type
_entity_poly.pdbx_seq_one_letter_code
_entity_poly.pdbx_strand_id
1 'polypeptide(L)'
;IAHSEAEIQAAGGDETRLPAKSIWWQGNEYMPWPCIIDGIESSTSGRDAQPSLKVANIDASITALCLYYDDLVQAKVTIHDTLAKYLDARNFPEGNARADPTQEKRKVFFIDAKSEETNEAIEFTLASPMDLQGIMIPTRQLHSICTWCIRNKYRSGDGCDYTGQRYFDNNNTPVTDPALDVCNGTLSACKLRFGEDNELPFGGFPGTSLIRS
;
A
#
# COMPACT_ATOMS: atom_id res chain seq x y z
N ILE A 1 20.42 17.56 -7.56
CA ILE A 1 21.85 17.28 -7.90
C ILE A 1 22.56 18.62 -7.99
N ALA A 2 23.72 18.76 -7.35
CA ALA A 2 24.46 20.02 -7.40
C ALA A 2 24.86 20.36 -8.85
N HIS A 3 24.85 21.65 -9.18
CA HIS A 3 25.41 22.11 -10.45
C HIS A 3 26.92 21.85 -10.46
N SER A 4 27.44 21.47 -11.62
CA SER A 4 28.88 21.30 -11.81
C SER A 4 29.61 22.64 -11.77
N GLU A 5 30.90 22.62 -11.47
CA GLU A 5 31.72 23.84 -11.43
C GLU A 5 31.68 24.61 -12.77
N ALA A 6 31.69 23.89 -13.89
CA ALA A 6 31.58 24.48 -15.23
C ALA A 6 30.25 25.21 -15.46
N GLU A 7 29.14 24.66 -14.95
CA GLU A 7 27.82 25.31 -15.05
C GLU A 7 27.74 26.56 -14.17
N ILE A 8 28.33 26.51 -12.97
CA ILE A 8 28.38 27.65 -12.05
C ILE A 8 29.25 28.78 -12.65
N GLN A 9 30.41 28.44 -13.23
CA GLN A 9 31.25 29.40 -13.93
C GLN A 9 30.57 30.00 -15.16
N ALA A 10 29.85 29.19 -15.94
CA ALA A 10 29.08 29.65 -17.10
C ALA A 10 27.89 30.55 -16.72
N ALA A 11 27.30 30.34 -15.54
CA ALA A 11 26.25 31.19 -15.01
C ALA A 11 26.76 32.59 -14.61
N GLY A 12 28.05 32.76 -14.31
CA GLY A 12 28.66 34.07 -14.07
C GLY A 12 28.05 34.85 -12.90
N GLY A 13 27.48 34.15 -11.91
CA GLY A 13 26.79 34.75 -10.76
C GLY A 13 25.28 35.02 -10.98
N ASP A 14 24.73 34.68 -12.14
CA ASP A 14 23.29 34.77 -12.41
C ASP A 14 22.58 33.47 -12.02
N GLU A 15 21.88 33.50 -10.88
CA GLU A 15 21.14 32.36 -10.33
C GLU A 15 19.99 31.89 -11.23
N THR A 16 19.45 32.77 -12.08
CA THR A 16 18.36 32.40 -13.01
C THR A 16 18.81 31.40 -14.08
N ARG A 17 20.12 31.26 -14.28
CA ARG A 17 20.74 30.33 -15.23
C ARG A 17 21.04 28.96 -14.62
N LEU A 18 20.73 28.76 -13.34
CA LEU A 18 20.90 27.51 -12.60
C LEU A 18 19.53 26.96 -12.16
N PRO A 19 18.64 26.56 -13.10
CA PRO A 19 17.36 25.99 -12.73
C PRO A 19 17.55 24.65 -12.02
N ALA A 20 16.65 24.36 -11.09
CA ALA A 20 16.62 23.07 -10.41
C ALA A 20 16.51 21.94 -11.43
N LYS A 21 17.38 20.93 -11.30
CA LYS A 21 17.42 19.78 -12.21
C LYS A 21 16.46 18.69 -11.76
N SER A 22 15.76 18.07 -12.71
CA SER A 22 15.02 16.82 -12.46
C SER A 22 15.96 15.72 -11.96
N ILE A 23 15.40 14.82 -11.15
CA ILE A 23 16.09 13.63 -10.65
C ILE A 23 15.42 12.40 -11.24
N TRP A 24 16.22 11.45 -11.71
CA TRP A 24 15.76 10.14 -12.19
C TRP A 24 15.96 9.09 -11.11
N TRP A 25 14.91 8.39 -10.73
CA TRP A 25 14.98 7.31 -9.74
C TRP A 25 14.08 6.15 -10.16
N GLN A 26 14.65 4.94 -10.19
CA GLN A 26 13.94 3.72 -10.61
C GLN A 26 13.25 3.88 -11.98
N GLY A 27 13.87 4.62 -12.90
CA GLY A 27 13.34 4.89 -14.24
C GLY A 27 12.29 6.00 -14.32
N ASN A 28 11.88 6.61 -13.21
CA ASN A 28 10.91 7.70 -13.17
C ASN A 28 11.60 9.06 -13.05
N GLU A 29 11.05 10.07 -13.73
CA GLU A 29 11.50 11.46 -13.60
C GLU A 29 10.75 12.17 -12.46
N TYR A 30 11.52 12.79 -11.58
CA TYR A 30 11.03 13.62 -10.48
C TYR A 30 11.45 15.06 -10.75
N MET A 31 10.47 15.87 -11.13
CA MET A 31 10.67 17.31 -11.36
C MET A 31 10.75 18.04 -10.01
N PRO A 32 11.56 19.11 -9.91
CA PRO A 32 11.59 19.94 -8.72
C PRO A 32 10.24 20.64 -8.56
N TRP A 33 9.55 20.37 -7.47
CA TRP A 33 8.35 21.07 -7.06
C TRP A 33 8.52 21.59 -5.63
N PRO A 34 8.19 22.85 -5.33
CA PRO A 34 8.32 23.36 -3.97
C PRO A 34 7.32 22.66 -3.05
N CYS A 35 7.84 21.87 -2.11
CA CYS A 35 7.07 21.20 -1.08
C CYS A 35 7.83 21.15 0.23
N ILE A 36 7.10 21.14 1.33
CA ILE A 36 7.61 20.99 2.69
C ILE A 36 6.86 19.81 3.31
N ILE A 37 7.58 18.93 3.98
CA ILE A 37 6.98 17.84 4.73
C ILE A 37 7.52 17.86 6.16
N ASP A 38 6.60 17.94 7.11
CA ASP A 38 6.89 18.04 8.53
C ASP A 38 6.23 16.90 9.30
N GLY A 39 6.73 16.61 10.49
CA GLY A 39 6.13 15.60 11.38
C GLY A 39 6.32 14.15 10.94
N ILE A 40 7.32 13.85 10.09
CA ILE A 40 7.72 12.46 9.80
C ILE A 40 8.45 11.90 11.03
N GLU A 41 7.69 11.47 12.03
CA GLU A 41 8.23 10.81 13.22
C GLU A 41 7.94 9.31 13.18
N SER A 42 8.92 8.52 13.62
CA SER A 42 8.71 7.11 13.94
C SER A 42 8.55 7.01 15.45
N SER A 43 7.31 7.14 15.95
CA SER A 43 7.02 7.01 17.37
C SER A 43 6.89 5.52 17.75
N THR A 44 7.50 5.11 18.86
CA THR A 44 7.29 3.77 19.47
C THR A 44 6.21 3.81 20.55
N SER A 45 5.55 4.95 20.75
CA SER A 45 4.64 5.24 21.86
C SER A 45 3.15 5.09 21.50
N GLY A 46 2.83 4.57 20.31
CA GLY A 46 1.48 4.11 19.96
C GLY A 46 0.52 5.17 19.43
N ARG A 47 0.98 6.40 19.19
CA ARG A 47 0.29 7.35 18.29
C ARG A 47 1.01 7.35 16.95
N ASP A 48 0.27 7.03 15.90
CA ASP A 48 0.76 7.17 14.54
C ASP A 48 1.05 8.65 14.29
N ALA A 49 2.22 8.93 13.69
CA ALA A 49 2.53 10.28 13.28
C ALA A 49 1.59 10.67 12.14
N GLN A 50 0.98 11.85 12.26
CA GLN A 50 0.21 12.49 11.19
C GLN A 50 1.08 13.59 10.57
N PRO A 51 1.96 13.27 9.61
CA PRO A 51 2.78 14.28 8.97
C PRO A 51 1.92 15.26 8.17
N SER A 52 2.37 16.50 8.08
CA SER A 52 1.77 17.49 7.19
C SER A 52 2.63 17.66 5.93
N LEU A 53 1.96 17.71 4.78
CA LEU A 53 2.58 17.95 3.48
C LEU A 53 2.03 19.24 2.90
N LYS A 54 2.90 20.25 2.79
CA LYS A 54 2.59 21.53 2.15
C LYS A 54 3.20 21.58 0.75
N VAL A 55 2.37 21.85 -0.24
CA VAL A 55 2.75 21.87 -1.66
C VAL A 55 2.42 23.24 -2.24
N ALA A 56 3.34 23.84 -2.99
CA ALA A 56 3.08 25.11 -3.66
C ALA A 56 2.00 24.95 -4.74
N ASN A 57 1.09 25.91 -4.80
CA ASN A 57 -0.04 25.93 -5.73
C ASN A 57 0.29 26.79 -6.97
N ILE A 58 1.36 26.41 -7.67
CA ILE A 58 1.84 27.13 -8.87
C ILE A 58 0.75 27.04 -9.96
N ASP A 59 0.37 28.19 -10.52
CA ASP A 59 -0.65 28.30 -11.57
C ASP A 59 -2.02 27.66 -11.20
N ALA A 60 -2.34 27.58 -9.91
CA ALA A 60 -3.53 26.92 -9.38
C ALA A 60 -3.67 25.43 -9.78
N SER A 61 -2.56 24.78 -10.16
CA SER A 61 -2.58 23.40 -10.66
C SER A 61 -3.02 22.39 -9.60
N ILE A 62 -2.61 22.59 -8.34
CA ILE A 62 -2.96 21.69 -7.25
C ILE A 62 -4.42 21.89 -6.84
N THR A 63 -4.91 23.14 -6.80
CA THR A 63 -6.35 23.42 -6.62
C THR A 63 -7.18 22.71 -7.70
N ALA A 64 -6.77 22.78 -8.97
CA ALA A 64 -7.47 22.10 -10.05
C ALA A 64 -7.50 20.57 -9.88
N LEU A 65 -6.40 19.98 -9.38
CA LEU A 65 -6.36 18.55 -9.05
C LEU A 65 -7.28 18.21 -7.87
N CYS A 66 -7.28 19.01 -6.81
CA CYS A 66 -8.19 18.83 -5.68
C CYS A 66 -9.66 18.89 -6.13
N LEU A 67 -10.03 19.82 -7.01
CA LEU A 67 -11.39 19.91 -7.55
C LEU A 67 -11.78 18.71 -8.42
N TYR A 68 -10.83 18.12 -9.15
CA TYR A 68 -11.11 17.00 -10.04
C TYR A 68 -11.11 15.64 -9.34
N TYR A 69 -10.30 15.50 -8.27
CA TYR A 69 -10.06 14.23 -7.56
C TYR A 69 -10.52 14.26 -6.10
N ASP A 70 -11.60 15.00 -5.80
CA ASP A 70 -12.20 15.07 -4.47
C ASP A 70 -11.17 15.31 -3.35
N ASP A 71 -10.45 16.44 -3.46
CA ASP A 71 -9.37 16.88 -2.57
C ASP A 71 -8.18 15.91 -2.45
N LEU A 72 -8.03 15.00 -3.43
CA LEU A 72 -6.98 13.97 -3.47
C LEU A 72 -7.03 13.02 -2.26
N VAL A 73 -8.19 12.90 -1.61
CA VAL A 73 -8.38 12.02 -0.46
C VAL A 73 -8.05 10.57 -0.86
N GLN A 74 -7.33 9.86 0.01
CA GLN A 74 -6.74 8.52 -0.24
C GLN A 74 -5.68 8.46 -1.35
N ALA A 75 -5.22 9.58 -1.91
CA ALA A 75 -4.09 9.57 -2.82
C ALA A 75 -2.82 9.09 -2.07
N LYS A 76 -2.05 8.24 -2.74
CA LYS A 76 -0.84 7.65 -2.18
C LYS A 76 0.33 8.61 -2.32
N VAL A 77 0.91 9.00 -1.18
CA VAL A 77 2.16 9.77 -1.11
C VAL A 77 3.30 8.82 -0.79
N THR A 78 4.31 8.75 -1.67
CA THR A 78 5.51 7.94 -1.43
C THR A 78 6.72 8.86 -1.31
N ILE A 79 7.46 8.73 -0.22
CA ILE A 79 8.70 9.45 0.03
C ILE A 79 9.85 8.45 -0.12
N HIS A 80 10.81 8.82 -0.95
CA HIS A 80 12.01 8.02 -1.23
C HIS A 80 13.21 8.69 -0.58
N ASP A 81 13.71 8.13 0.51
CA ASP A 81 14.96 8.58 1.13
C ASP A 81 16.12 7.73 0.57
N THR A 82 16.93 8.32 -0.30
CA THR A 82 18.13 7.68 -0.85
C THR A 82 19.32 8.64 -0.89
N LEU A 83 20.53 8.10 -1.05
CA LEU A 83 21.76 8.88 -1.21
C LEU A 83 22.00 9.17 -2.68
N ALA A 84 22.50 10.37 -3.00
CA ALA A 84 22.76 10.79 -4.37
C ALA A 84 23.63 9.79 -5.18
N LYS A 85 24.55 9.07 -4.53
CA LYS A 85 25.42 8.07 -5.17
C LYS A 85 24.69 6.85 -5.73
N TYR A 86 23.48 6.55 -5.24
CA TYR A 86 22.71 5.39 -5.69
C TYR A 86 21.75 5.72 -6.84
N LEU A 87 21.54 7.01 -7.12
CA LEU A 87 20.63 7.48 -8.16
C LEU A 87 20.96 6.91 -9.55
N ASP A 88 19.97 6.84 -10.43
CA ASP A 88 20.10 6.28 -11.77
C ASP A 88 21.22 6.96 -12.57
N ALA A 89 21.87 6.22 -13.46
CA ALA A 89 22.97 6.73 -14.30
C ALA A 89 22.60 7.98 -15.11
N ARG A 90 21.33 8.12 -15.49
CA ARG A 90 20.80 9.26 -16.26
C ARG A 90 20.96 10.62 -15.57
N ASN A 91 21.14 10.62 -14.25
CA ASN A 91 21.38 11.83 -13.46
C ASN A 91 22.77 12.44 -13.67
N PHE A 92 23.71 11.67 -14.23
CA PHE A 92 25.12 12.02 -14.30
C PHE A 92 25.59 11.98 -15.76
N PRO A 93 26.30 13.02 -16.26
CA PRO A 93 26.78 13.05 -17.64
C PRO A 93 27.67 11.87 -18.03
N GLU A 94 28.46 11.35 -17.08
CA GLU A 94 29.35 10.19 -17.26
C GLU A 94 28.69 8.85 -16.89
N GLY A 95 27.40 8.87 -16.54
CA GLY A 95 26.70 7.73 -15.96
C GLY A 95 27.01 7.52 -14.47
N ASN A 96 26.45 6.45 -13.90
CA ASN A 96 26.68 6.08 -12.50
C ASN A 96 26.84 4.56 -12.35
N ALA A 97 28.08 4.11 -12.11
CA ALA A 97 28.38 2.70 -11.85
C ALA A 97 27.92 2.20 -10.47
N ARG A 98 27.58 3.12 -9.55
CA ARG A 98 27.09 2.82 -8.21
C ARG A 98 25.56 2.93 -8.11
N ALA A 99 24.88 3.08 -9.25
CA ALA A 99 23.42 3.11 -9.29
C ALA A 99 22.87 1.80 -8.70
N ASP A 100 22.02 1.92 -7.69
CA ASP A 100 21.39 0.78 -7.03
C ASP A 100 19.95 1.14 -6.63
N PRO A 101 18.94 0.65 -7.36
CA PRO A 101 17.54 0.98 -7.12
C PRO A 101 17.00 0.40 -5.80
N THR A 102 17.74 -0.51 -5.15
CA THR A 102 17.32 -1.17 -3.90
C THR A 102 17.72 -0.37 -2.65
N GLN A 103 18.65 0.58 -2.79
CA GLN A 103 19.17 1.36 -1.67
C GLN A 103 18.27 2.56 -1.39
N GLU A 104 17.11 2.32 -0.78
CA GLU A 104 16.21 3.37 -0.30
C GLU A 104 15.56 3.02 1.04
N LYS A 105 15.19 4.06 1.78
CA LYS A 105 14.15 3.97 2.81
C LYS A 105 12.88 4.56 2.23
N ARG A 106 11.93 3.68 1.91
CA ARG A 106 10.63 4.08 1.37
C ARG A 106 9.62 4.29 2.50
N LYS A 107 8.97 5.45 2.52
CA LYS A 107 7.84 5.74 3.41
C LYS A 107 6.60 5.95 2.57
N VAL A 108 5.51 5.30 2.95
CA VAL A 108 4.23 5.38 2.23
C VAL A 108 3.20 5.95 3.17
N PHE A 109 2.53 7.00 2.72
CA PHE A 109 1.42 7.67 3.39
C PHE A 109 0.25 7.82 2.43
N PHE A 110 -0.90 8.16 2.98
CA PHE A 110 -2.10 8.51 2.22
C PHE A 110 -2.57 9.89 2.64
N ILE A 111 -3.13 10.66 1.71
CA ILE A 111 -3.80 11.92 2.05
C ILE A 111 -5.10 11.58 2.78
N ASP A 112 -5.22 12.07 4.01
CA ASP A 112 -6.42 11.90 4.84
C ASP A 112 -7.41 13.03 4.56
N ALA A 113 -6.93 14.28 4.65
CA ALA A 113 -7.71 15.47 4.38
C ALA A 113 -6.83 16.65 3.94
N LYS A 114 -7.43 17.57 3.19
CA LYS A 114 -6.87 18.91 2.95
C LYS A 114 -7.08 19.78 4.19
N SER A 115 -6.01 20.25 4.82
CA SER A 115 -6.07 21.05 6.04
C SER A 115 -6.20 22.54 5.75
N GLU A 116 -5.47 23.04 4.75
CA GLU A 116 -5.47 24.45 4.36
C GLU A 116 -5.33 24.60 2.84
N GLU A 117 -6.03 25.58 2.27
CA GLU A 117 -5.86 25.98 0.87
C GLU A 117 -5.69 27.49 0.79
N THR A 118 -4.55 27.90 0.23
CA THR A 118 -4.25 29.30 -0.11
C THR A 118 -3.89 29.40 -1.58
N ASN A 119 -3.86 30.62 -2.11
CA ASN A 119 -3.46 30.86 -3.50
C ASN A 119 -1.99 30.50 -3.77
N GLU A 120 -1.15 30.43 -2.72
CA GLU A 120 0.28 30.13 -2.85
C GLU A 120 0.62 28.67 -2.54
N ALA A 121 -0.11 28.04 -1.61
CA ALA A 121 0.16 26.68 -1.17
C ALA A 121 -1.09 25.97 -0.63
N ILE A 122 -1.08 24.65 -0.75
CA ILE A 122 -2.09 23.76 -0.17
C ILE A 122 -1.39 22.83 0.82
N GLU A 123 -2.02 22.64 1.98
CA GLU A 123 -1.54 21.74 3.03
C GLU A 123 -2.47 20.53 3.16
N PHE A 124 -1.84 19.36 3.26
CA PHE A 124 -2.50 18.06 3.41
C PHE A 124 -2.05 17.40 4.71
N THR A 125 -3.02 16.83 5.43
CA THR A 125 -2.76 15.90 6.52
C THR A 125 -2.56 14.50 5.94
N LEU A 126 -1.46 13.85 6.29
CA LEU A 126 -1.14 12.51 5.86
C LEU A 126 -1.42 11.49 6.96
N ALA A 127 -1.92 10.32 6.57
CA ALA A 127 -2.14 9.17 7.44
C ALA A 127 -1.24 7.99 7.05
N SER A 128 -0.91 7.17 8.05
CA SER A 128 -0.21 5.91 7.82
C SER A 128 -1.16 4.91 7.13
N PRO A 129 -0.63 3.92 6.37
CA PRO A 129 -1.46 2.84 5.82
C PRO A 129 -2.22 2.04 6.90
N MET A 130 -1.75 2.05 8.15
CA MET A 130 -2.41 1.39 9.28
C MET A 130 -3.54 2.22 9.88
N ASP A 131 -3.48 3.55 9.75
CA ASP A 131 -4.48 4.49 10.28
C ASP A 131 -5.60 4.81 9.27
N LEU A 132 -5.45 4.39 8.01
CA LEU A 132 -6.47 4.61 6.99
C LEU A 132 -7.78 3.93 7.39
N GLN A 133 -8.81 4.74 7.68
CA GLN A 133 -10.12 4.28 8.12
C GLN A 133 -10.71 3.25 7.15
N GLY A 134 -10.89 2.01 7.62
CA GLY A 134 -11.60 0.95 6.89
C GLY A 134 -11.01 -0.45 7.01
N ILE A 135 -9.73 -0.58 7.41
CA ILE A 135 -9.13 -1.91 7.66
C ILE A 135 -9.08 -2.15 9.17
N MET A 136 -10.12 -2.80 9.70
CA MET A 136 -10.06 -3.36 11.06
C MET A 136 -9.08 -4.55 11.08
N ILE A 137 -7.92 -4.34 11.71
CA ILE A 137 -7.04 -5.42 12.16
C ILE A 137 -7.55 -5.81 13.55
N PRO A 138 -8.12 -7.01 13.76
CA PRO A 138 -7.90 -8.26 13.04
C PRO A 138 -8.92 -8.54 11.93
N THR A 139 -8.43 -8.89 10.74
CA THR A 139 -9.26 -9.34 9.61
C THR A 139 -9.93 -10.70 9.85
N ARG A 140 -9.63 -11.38 10.96
CA ARG A 140 -10.20 -12.67 11.34
C ARG A 140 -11.21 -12.47 12.46
N GLN A 141 -12.49 -12.52 12.09
CA GLN A 141 -13.60 -12.52 13.04
C GLN A 141 -13.83 -13.94 13.57
N LEU A 142 -14.12 -14.09 14.86
CA LEU A 142 -14.51 -15.37 15.46
C LEU A 142 -15.91 -15.73 14.97
N HIS A 143 -16.01 -16.67 14.03
CA HIS A 143 -17.29 -17.13 13.53
C HIS A 143 -17.26 -18.63 13.21
N SER A 144 -18.43 -19.25 13.09
CA SER A 144 -18.58 -20.71 13.02
C SER A 144 -18.39 -21.35 11.65
N ILE A 145 -18.19 -20.57 10.58
CA ILE A 145 -17.85 -21.11 9.25
C ILE A 145 -16.33 -20.98 9.01
N CYS A 146 -15.84 -21.73 8.05
CA CYS A 146 -14.43 -21.84 7.73
C CYS A 146 -13.89 -20.55 7.10
N THR A 147 -12.91 -19.92 7.74
CA THR A 147 -12.19 -18.75 7.19
C THR A 147 -11.60 -19.03 5.82
N TRP A 148 -11.09 -20.24 5.58
CA TRP A 148 -10.51 -20.64 4.30
C TRP A 148 -11.54 -20.62 3.18
N CYS A 149 -12.76 -21.07 3.48
CA CYS A 149 -13.86 -21.04 2.52
C CYS A 149 -14.26 -19.60 2.17
N ILE A 150 -14.48 -18.73 3.18
CA ILE A 150 -14.91 -17.34 2.96
C ILE A 150 -13.88 -16.54 2.17
N ARG A 151 -12.60 -16.84 2.35
CA ARG A 151 -11.51 -16.17 1.62
C ARG A 151 -11.23 -16.81 0.25
N ASN A 152 -12.11 -17.69 -0.25
CA ASN A 152 -11.91 -18.44 -1.49
C ASN A 152 -10.58 -19.21 -1.54
N LYS A 153 -10.10 -19.67 -0.38
CA LYS A 153 -8.89 -20.49 -0.21
C LYS A 153 -9.21 -21.99 -0.07
N TYR A 154 -10.37 -22.42 -0.53
CA TYR A 154 -10.69 -23.85 -0.57
C TYR A 154 -9.77 -24.56 -1.56
N ARG A 155 -9.11 -25.66 -1.12
CA ARG A 155 -8.12 -26.43 -1.90
C ARG A 155 -6.88 -25.65 -2.36
N SER A 156 -6.60 -24.47 -1.79
CA SER A 156 -5.45 -23.66 -2.22
C SER A 156 -4.11 -24.13 -1.64
N GLY A 157 -4.12 -24.96 -0.58
CA GLY A 157 -2.92 -25.28 0.22
C GLY A 157 -2.45 -24.13 1.11
N ASP A 158 -3.17 -23.00 1.10
CA ASP A 158 -2.97 -21.86 2.00
C ASP A 158 -4.11 -21.85 3.02
N GLY A 159 -3.98 -22.75 4.01
CA GLY A 159 -4.92 -22.95 5.12
C GLY A 159 -5.88 -24.13 4.95
N CYS A 160 -6.35 -24.41 3.73
CA CYS A 160 -7.16 -25.60 3.43
C CYS A 160 -6.41 -26.55 2.50
N ASP A 161 -5.93 -27.65 3.08
CA ASP A 161 -5.08 -28.63 2.40
C ASP A 161 -5.86 -29.76 1.74
N TYR A 162 -7.14 -29.51 1.42
CA TYR A 162 -7.98 -30.55 0.84
C TYR A 162 -7.56 -30.84 -0.61
N THR A 163 -6.93 -32.00 -0.81
CA THR A 163 -6.48 -32.48 -2.14
C THR A 163 -7.23 -33.74 -2.58
N GLY A 164 -8.25 -34.16 -1.83
CA GLY A 164 -9.00 -35.38 -2.09
C GLY A 164 -9.92 -35.31 -3.32
N GLN A 165 -10.34 -36.50 -3.78
CA GLN A 165 -11.23 -36.68 -4.95
C GLN A 165 -12.72 -36.79 -4.59
N ARG A 166 -13.11 -36.51 -3.34
CA ARG A 166 -14.54 -36.45 -2.95
C ARG A 166 -15.03 -35.03 -3.21
N TYR A 167 -16.07 -34.90 -4.02
CA TYR A 167 -16.63 -33.61 -4.43
C TYR A 167 -18.05 -33.47 -3.87
N PHE A 168 -18.41 -32.27 -3.43
CA PHE A 168 -19.76 -31.98 -2.93
C PHE A 168 -20.23 -30.61 -3.40
N ASP A 169 -21.53 -30.47 -3.66
CA ASP A 169 -22.14 -29.18 -3.94
C ASP A 169 -22.20 -28.28 -2.68
N ASN A 170 -22.71 -27.06 -2.84
CA ASN A 170 -22.89 -26.10 -1.74
C ASN A 170 -23.82 -26.60 -0.61
N ASN A 171 -24.64 -27.63 -0.87
CA ASN A 171 -25.56 -28.22 0.09
C ASN A 171 -25.00 -29.50 0.73
N ASN A 172 -23.71 -29.81 0.53
CA ASN A 172 -23.04 -31.04 0.97
C ASN A 172 -23.58 -32.32 0.32
N THR A 173 -24.23 -32.23 -0.85
CA THR A 173 -24.64 -33.38 -1.65
C THR A 173 -23.45 -33.87 -2.47
N PRO A 174 -23.15 -35.18 -2.52
CA PRO A 174 -22.03 -35.69 -3.30
C PRO A 174 -22.26 -35.44 -4.79
N VAL A 175 -21.22 -34.95 -5.46
CA VAL A 175 -21.20 -34.75 -6.91
C VAL A 175 -20.05 -35.53 -7.53
N THR A 176 -20.21 -35.93 -8.79
CA THR A 176 -19.18 -36.65 -9.54
C THR A 176 -18.35 -35.74 -10.44
N ASP A 177 -18.89 -34.58 -10.81
CA ASP A 177 -18.20 -33.57 -11.60
C ASP A 177 -17.35 -32.65 -10.68
N PRO A 178 -16.01 -32.60 -10.85
CA PRO A 178 -15.15 -31.71 -10.08
C PRO A 178 -15.49 -30.23 -10.25
N ALA A 179 -16.07 -29.82 -11.39
CA ALA A 179 -16.43 -28.43 -11.65
C ALA A 179 -17.59 -27.95 -10.76
N LEU A 180 -18.35 -28.88 -10.19
CA LEU A 180 -19.48 -28.59 -9.30
C LEU A 180 -19.10 -28.66 -7.81
N ASP A 181 -17.82 -28.89 -7.48
CA ASP A 181 -17.36 -28.95 -6.09
C ASP A 181 -17.29 -27.57 -5.46
N VAL A 182 -18.15 -27.33 -4.49
CA VAL A 182 -18.22 -26.07 -3.75
C VAL A 182 -18.19 -26.40 -2.26
N CYS A 183 -17.20 -25.85 -1.56
CA CYS A 183 -17.19 -25.88 -0.10
C CYS A 183 -18.16 -24.82 0.42
N ASN A 184 -19.07 -25.19 1.32
CA ASN A 184 -19.96 -24.24 2.00
C ASN A 184 -19.40 -23.75 3.36
N GLY A 185 -18.17 -24.15 3.68
CA GLY A 185 -17.44 -23.69 4.86
C GLY A 185 -17.98 -24.19 6.20
N THR A 186 -18.88 -25.17 6.24
CA THR A 186 -19.36 -25.76 7.50
C THR A 186 -18.40 -26.81 8.05
N LEU A 187 -18.42 -27.07 9.36
CA LEU A 187 -17.60 -28.14 9.97
C LEU A 187 -17.98 -29.52 9.40
N SER A 188 -19.27 -29.75 9.15
CA SER A 188 -19.76 -30.98 8.50
C SER A 188 -19.21 -31.14 7.09
N ALA A 189 -19.08 -30.05 6.31
CA ALA A 189 -18.44 -30.10 4.99
C ALA A 189 -16.97 -30.52 5.06
N CYS A 190 -16.23 -30.08 6.08
CA CYS A 190 -14.87 -30.54 6.33
C CYS A 190 -14.83 -32.03 6.70
N LYS A 191 -15.73 -32.50 7.58
CA LYS A 191 -15.84 -33.93 7.93
C LYS A 191 -16.11 -34.82 6.71
N LEU A 192 -16.98 -34.41 5.80
CA LEU A 192 -17.28 -35.17 4.57
C LEU A 192 -16.06 -35.34 3.66
N ARG A 193 -15.17 -34.34 3.66
CA ARG A 193 -13.99 -34.27 2.79
C ARG A 193 -12.79 -34.99 3.41
N PHE A 194 -12.46 -34.68 4.66
CA PHE A 194 -11.29 -35.21 5.35
C PHE A 194 -11.57 -36.51 6.12
N GLY A 195 -12.84 -36.85 6.35
CA GLY A 195 -13.24 -37.94 7.26
C GLY A 195 -13.61 -37.41 8.64
N GLU A 196 -14.52 -38.10 9.33
CA GLU A 196 -15.05 -37.64 10.62
C GLU A 196 -14.04 -37.78 11.78
N ASP A 197 -13.17 -38.78 11.70
CA ASP A 197 -12.18 -39.12 12.74
C ASP A 197 -10.79 -38.52 12.49
N ASN A 198 -10.62 -37.78 11.39
CA ASN A 198 -9.34 -37.18 11.02
C ASN A 198 -9.22 -35.74 11.53
N GLU A 199 -7.98 -35.27 11.68
CA GLU A 199 -7.72 -33.86 11.97
C GLU A 199 -8.28 -32.98 10.84
N LEU A 200 -9.17 -32.05 11.19
CA LEU A 200 -9.83 -31.17 10.24
C LEU A 200 -9.07 -29.85 10.19
N PRO A 201 -8.52 -29.43 9.04
CA PRO A 201 -7.94 -28.09 8.86
C PRO A 201 -9.06 -27.03 8.75
N PHE A 202 -9.91 -26.95 9.77
CA PHE A 202 -11.07 -26.08 9.81
C PHE A 202 -10.68 -24.70 10.37
N GLY A 203 -10.75 -23.67 9.52
CA GLY A 203 -10.40 -22.30 9.90
C GLY A 203 -11.47 -21.54 10.70
N GLY A 204 -12.55 -22.19 11.14
CA GLY A 204 -13.66 -21.56 11.88
C GLY A 204 -13.71 -21.93 13.37
N PHE A 205 -14.54 -21.24 14.13
CA PHE A 205 -14.76 -21.45 15.56
C PHE A 205 -16.19 -21.97 15.80
N PRO A 206 -16.42 -23.29 15.75
CA PRO A 206 -17.78 -23.86 15.82
C PRO A 206 -18.45 -23.58 17.17
N GLY A 207 -17.66 -23.37 18.24
CA GLY A 207 -18.15 -23.00 19.57
C GLY A 207 -18.79 -21.62 19.66
N THR A 208 -18.52 -20.71 18.70
CA THR A 208 -19.12 -19.36 18.72
C THR A 208 -20.62 -19.37 18.44
N SER A 209 -21.17 -20.45 17.86
CA SER A 209 -22.61 -20.61 17.63
C SER A 209 -23.37 -21.27 18.78
N LEU A 210 -22.73 -21.53 19.93
CA LEU A 210 -23.39 -22.12 21.10
C LEU A 210 -24.34 -21.15 21.82
N ILE A 211 -24.16 -19.84 21.66
CA ILE A 211 -25.07 -18.83 22.19
C ILE A 211 -26.00 -18.37 21.06
N ARG A 212 -27.17 -19.01 20.94
CA ARG A 212 -28.30 -18.46 20.19
C ARG A 212 -28.96 -17.40 21.07
N SER A 213 -28.60 -16.13 20.88
CA SER A 213 -29.39 -14.98 21.36
C SER A 213 -30.60 -14.78 20.45
#